data_AF-A0A1J0TPD2-F1
#
_entry.id   AF-A0A1J0TPD2-F1
#
_cell.length_a   1.000
_cell.length_b   1.000
_cell.length_c   1.000
_cell.angle_alpha   90.00
_cell.angle_beta   90.00
_cell.angle_gamma   90.00
#
_symmetry.space_group_name_H-M   'P 1'
#
loop_
_entity.id
_entity.type
_entity.pdbx_description
1 polymer ?
#
loop_
_entity_poly.entity_id
_entity_poly.type
_entity_poly.pdbx_seq_one_letter_code
_entity_poly.pdbx_strand_id
1 'polypeptide(L)'
;MVTLGVVLSLLAVLGWFRLRDNIDNQATAAAETCVEGDTVLHIAADPFIAPALTELAEQWTDGGVRVIRDHCVTAEITAVDSLAAADILGTDAWDPTLGPEPALWVPLDTRMSARAADAIDGTPRSLATSPVVLAVPTDLGRALTTATVRWQDLPRLQNDPAAMRESGLDIWGTLGLALPTGTETHATTLALEAVTAATTGIGAGPVTLEQVATPAAITAVSTLALGADTLGAVGTTADTLAALGTHPDTAAPIHAVPVIEQQLHRALTDGQVRGLTGHLPIGVAPVVDFPTAVVDAPWVDETLARAAAEFTDYARRPEQAGILTAHGFRTADAVPEPAGELPLPRVDTVLAPADPTVDDVLVALRLAPVSPRKVTMVVDTSTSMGTPAGDGTHLTATAGAVREAMRRASINSVMGMYVFADTPEGHRVAVIRDGLTAAKRAAMSSILDDIDLVDREPVYATLTAAYRDAVDNYDPGRPNSVLVVVDSDDPDEAAARDLRAAIDELSSPDTPVRIDVVVLGDRADPVLEQAAEATDGSLTVVDTTDPADLTDLLRKLTS
;
A
#
# COMPACT_ATOMS: atom_id res chain seq x y z
N MET A 1 -26.37 -75.93 47.01
CA MET A 1 -25.44 -75.60 45.90
C MET A 1 -25.82 -74.33 45.15
N VAL A 2 -27.11 -74.05 44.88
CA VAL A 2 -27.54 -72.85 44.14
C VAL A 2 -27.23 -71.53 44.86
N THR A 3 -27.38 -71.47 46.18
CA THR A 3 -27.10 -70.26 46.98
C THR A 3 -25.62 -69.88 47.03
N LEU A 4 -24.71 -70.86 47.02
CA LEU A 4 -23.27 -70.59 47.02
C LEU A 4 -22.79 -70.03 45.67
N GLY A 5 -23.37 -70.52 44.57
CA GLY A 5 -23.07 -70.01 43.22
C GLY A 5 -23.47 -68.55 43.04
N VAL A 6 -24.66 -68.16 43.51
CA VAL A 6 -25.15 -66.78 43.41
C VAL A 6 -24.29 -65.80 44.22
N VAL A 7 -23.86 -66.20 45.43
CA VAL A 7 -22.99 -65.35 46.27
C VAL A 7 -21.61 -65.19 45.64
N LEU A 8 -21.03 -66.25 45.07
CA LEU A 8 -19.76 -66.17 44.34
C LEU A 8 -19.85 -65.28 43.09
N SER A 9 -20.95 -65.37 42.33
CA SER A 9 -21.19 -64.49 41.18
C SER A 9 -21.32 -63.02 41.59
N LEU A 10 -22.04 -62.73 42.68
CA LEU A 10 -22.17 -61.36 43.20
C LEU A 10 -20.83 -60.78 43.67
N LEU A 11 -20.01 -61.58 44.37
CA LEU A 11 -18.68 -61.15 44.79
C LEU A 11 -17.73 -60.94 43.62
N ALA A 12 -17.81 -61.78 42.58
CA ALA A 12 -17.03 -61.61 41.36
C ALA A 12 -17.44 -60.34 40.59
N VAL A 13 -18.75 -60.04 40.51
CA VAL A 13 -19.27 -58.84 39.86
C VAL A 13 -18.89 -57.57 40.65
N LEU A 14 -19.06 -57.57 41.97
CA LEU A 14 -18.64 -56.45 42.83
C LEU A 14 -17.11 -56.24 42.82
N GLY A 15 -16.34 -57.32 42.78
CA GLY A 15 -14.90 -57.29 42.62
C GLY A 15 -14.48 -56.74 41.25
N TRP A 16 -15.19 -57.10 40.18
CA TRP A 16 -14.99 -56.57 38.84
C TRP A 16 -15.32 -55.09 38.74
N PHE A 17 -16.43 -54.63 39.33
CA PHE A 17 -16.77 -53.21 39.36
C PHE A 17 -15.76 -52.41 40.19
N ARG A 18 -15.31 -52.90 41.36
CA ARG A 18 -14.26 -52.21 42.12
C ARG A 18 -12.90 -52.19 41.41
N LEU A 19 -12.55 -53.25 40.71
CA LEU A 19 -11.32 -53.30 39.93
C LEU A 19 -11.41 -52.35 38.74
N ARG A 20 -12.56 -52.30 38.06
CA ARG A 20 -12.84 -51.37 36.96
C ARG A 20 -12.80 -49.92 37.44
N ASP A 21 -13.48 -49.59 38.54
CA ASP A 21 -13.46 -48.25 39.12
C ASP A 21 -12.04 -47.84 39.55
N ASN A 22 -11.23 -48.76 40.07
CA ASN A 22 -9.82 -48.49 40.39
C ASN A 22 -8.96 -48.30 39.13
N ILE A 23 -9.22 -49.04 38.05
CA ILE A 23 -8.49 -48.88 36.79
C ILE A 23 -8.87 -47.56 36.11
N ASP A 24 -10.15 -47.18 36.11
CA ASP A 24 -10.62 -45.90 35.56
C ASP A 24 -10.07 -44.72 36.39
N ASN A 25 -10.02 -44.83 37.72
CA ASN A 25 -9.38 -43.82 38.59
C ASN A 25 -7.85 -43.77 38.44
N GLN A 26 -7.18 -44.91 38.23
CA GLN A 26 -5.74 -44.96 37.96
C GLN A 26 -5.39 -44.44 36.56
N ALA A 27 -6.25 -44.67 35.56
CA ALA A 27 -6.08 -44.09 34.22
C ALA A 27 -6.27 -42.57 34.25
N THR A 28 -7.19 -42.07 35.07
CA THR A 28 -7.39 -40.63 35.27
C THR A 28 -6.22 -40.00 36.05
N ALA A 29 -5.72 -40.65 37.10
CA ALA A 29 -4.56 -40.19 37.86
C ALA A 29 -3.22 -40.34 37.10
N ALA A 30 -3.10 -41.31 36.20
CA ALA A 30 -1.96 -41.44 35.29
C ALA A 30 -2.01 -40.43 34.13
N ALA A 31 -3.21 -40.00 33.73
CA ALA A 31 -3.41 -38.91 32.78
C ALA A 31 -3.10 -37.52 33.40
N GLU A 32 -2.94 -37.41 34.73
CA GLU A 32 -2.46 -36.21 35.43
C GLU A 32 -0.94 -36.25 35.71
N THR A 33 -0.27 -37.37 35.46
CA THR A 33 1.19 -37.46 35.61
C THR A 33 1.86 -37.17 34.27
N CYS A 34 2.35 -35.95 34.11
CA CYS A 34 3.17 -35.54 32.97
C CYS A 34 4.51 -36.27 33.03
N VAL A 35 4.55 -37.49 32.47
CA VAL A 35 5.67 -38.43 32.57
C VAL A 35 6.94 -37.86 31.95
N GLU A 36 6.82 -37.08 30.88
CA GLU A 36 7.95 -36.41 30.21
C GLU A 36 8.21 -34.98 30.76
N GLY A 37 7.42 -34.54 31.75
CA GLY A 37 7.61 -33.29 32.49
C GLY A 37 6.81 -32.11 31.93
N ASP A 38 7.13 -30.91 32.40
CA ASP A 38 6.47 -29.67 31.97
C ASP A 38 7.12 -29.13 30.69
N THR A 39 6.32 -28.53 29.82
CA THR A 39 6.78 -27.83 28.61
C THR A 39 6.00 -26.53 28.42
N VAL A 40 6.63 -25.54 27.79
CA VAL A 40 6.04 -24.23 27.53
C VAL A 40 5.81 -24.07 26.05
N LEU A 41 4.55 -23.86 25.67
CA LEU A 41 4.15 -23.43 24.34
C LEU A 41 4.40 -21.92 24.24
N HIS A 42 5.52 -21.54 23.64
CA HIS A 42 5.80 -20.15 23.31
C HIS A 42 5.05 -19.73 22.05
N ILE A 43 4.33 -18.62 22.14
CA ILE A 43 3.51 -18.06 21.07
C ILE A 43 3.99 -16.64 20.77
N ALA A 44 4.46 -16.41 19.56
CA ALA A 44 4.73 -15.04 19.08
C ALA A 44 3.43 -14.47 18.50
N ALA A 45 3.04 -13.26 18.91
CA ALA A 45 1.82 -12.63 18.45
C ALA A 45 2.03 -11.16 18.11
N ASP A 46 1.29 -10.68 17.12
CA ASP A 46 1.27 -9.26 16.78
C ASP A 46 0.87 -8.41 18.01
N PRO A 47 1.51 -7.24 18.24
CA PRO A 47 1.25 -6.43 19.43
C PRO A 47 -0.23 -6.03 19.62
N PHE A 48 -1.02 -5.95 18.55
CA PHE A 48 -2.45 -5.63 18.67
C PHE A 48 -3.26 -6.76 19.34
N ILE A 49 -2.96 -8.02 19.04
CA ILE A 49 -3.73 -9.19 19.54
C ILE A 49 -3.09 -9.85 20.77
N ALA A 50 -1.80 -9.63 21.01
CA ALA A 50 -1.06 -10.21 22.13
C ALA A 50 -1.74 -10.04 23.51
N PRO A 51 -2.35 -8.88 23.86
CA PRO A 51 -3.07 -8.75 25.13
C PRO A 51 -4.26 -9.71 25.28
N ALA A 52 -5.04 -9.90 24.22
CA ALA A 52 -6.18 -10.81 24.22
C ALA A 52 -5.73 -12.28 24.28
N LEU A 53 -4.65 -12.62 23.57
CA LEU A 53 -4.05 -13.95 23.62
C LEU A 53 -3.44 -14.27 24.98
N THR A 54 -2.92 -13.26 25.68
CA THR A 54 -2.36 -13.44 27.03
C THR A 54 -3.46 -13.88 27.99
N GLU A 55 -4.62 -13.21 27.97
CA GLU A 55 -5.79 -13.60 28.77
C GLU A 55 -6.30 -15.00 28.39
N LEU A 56 -6.29 -15.35 27.10
CA LEU A 56 -6.65 -16.70 26.63
C LEU A 56 -5.64 -17.76 27.09
N ALA A 57 -4.34 -17.47 27.06
CA ALA A 57 -3.27 -18.36 27.51
C ALA A 57 -3.34 -18.63 29.01
N GLU A 58 -3.62 -17.59 29.81
CA GLU A 58 -3.88 -17.71 31.25
C GLU A 58 -5.08 -18.62 31.51
N GLN A 59 -6.22 -18.38 30.85
CA GLN A 59 -7.42 -19.22 31.02
C GLN A 59 -7.22 -20.66 30.51
N TRP A 60 -6.46 -20.84 29.44
CA TRP A 60 -6.15 -22.17 28.90
C TRP A 60 -5.31 -23.00 29.88
N THR A 61 -4.34 -22.36 30.52
CA THR A 61 -3.41 -22.93 31.52
C THR A 61 -4.10 -23.18 32.86
N ASP A 62 -4.92 -22.23 33.34
CA ASP A 62 -5.65 -22.34 34.61
C ASP A 62 -6.84 -23.31 34.56
N GLY A 63 -7.35 -23.61 33.36
CA GLY A 63 -8.48 -24.51 33.13
C GLY A 63 -8.21 -26.00 33.41
N GLY A 64 -7.02 -26.34 33.94
CA GLY A 64 -6.59 -27.69 34.30
C GLY A 64 -5.34 -28.14 33.55
N VAL A 65 -4.65 -29.16 34.07
CA VAL A 65 -3.43 -29.72 33.47
C VAL A 65 -3.70 -30.19 32.03
N ARG A 66 -2.95 -29.65 31.07
CA ARG A 66 -3.02 -30.04 29.66
C ARG A 66 -1.94 -31.06 29.36
N VAL A 67 -2.32 -32.32 29.26
CA VAL A 67 -1.37 -33.40 28.92
C VAL A 67 -1.36 -33.66 27.43
N ILE A 68 -0.28 -33.28 26.77
CA ILE A 68 -0.03 -33.53 25.35
C ILE A 68 1.24 -34.37 25.25
N ARG A 69 1.10 -35.60 24.73
CA ARG A 69 2.22 -36.55 24.60
C ARG A 69 3.04 -36.68 25.89
N ASP A 70 2.36 -36.90 27.01
CA ASP A 70 2.95 -37.05 28.34
C ASP A 70 3.66 -35.81 28.91
N HIS A 71 3.50 -34.63 28.29
CA HIS A 71 3.95 -33.35 28.81
C HIS A 71 2.80 -32.50 29.37
N CYS A 72 3.06 -31.81 30.49
CA CYS A 72 2.20 -30.76 31.03
C CYS A 72 2.49 -29.47 30.25
N VAL A 73 1.56 -29.02 29.42
CA VAL A 73 1.77 -27.84 28.58
C VAL A 73 1.17 -26.59 29.24
N THR A 74 1.96 -25.52 29.28
CA THR A 74 1.52 -24.15 29.60
C THR A 74 1.73 -23.26 28.38
N ALA A 75 1.02 -22.15 28.25
CA ALA A 75 1.18 -21.23 27.12
C ALA A 75 1.69 -19.86 27.56
N GLU A 76 2.67 -19.31 26.83
CA GLU A 76 3.22 -17.98 27.07
C GLU A 76 3.21 -17.16 25.78
N ILE A 77 2.69 -15.93 25.86
CA ILE A 77 2.60 -15.01 24.72
C ILE A 77 3.74 -14.00 24.76
N THR A 78 4.41 -13.82 23.62
CA THR A 78 5.37 -12.73 23.40
C THR A 78 4.84 -11.82 22.30
N ALA A 79 4.73 -10.53 22.57
CA ALA A 79 4.38 -9.53 21.56
C ALA A 79 5.59 -9.28 20.65
N VAL A 80 5.44 -9.56 19.35
CA VAL A 80 6.49 -9.40 18.34
C VAL A 80 5.89 -8.73 17.12
N ASP A 81 6.54 -7.68 16.59
CA ASP A 81 6.12 -7.04 15.35
C ASP A 81 6.05 -8.09 14.21
N SER A 82 4.93 -8.10 13.49
CA SER A 82 4.66 -9.14 12.49
C SER A 82 5.67 -9.16 11.35
N LEU A 83 6.20 -8.00 10.94
CA LEU A 83 7.20 -7.94 9.88
C LEU A 83 8.54 -8.48 10.38
N ALA A 84 8.98 -8.06 11.57
CA ALA A 84 10.19 -8.58 12.20
C ALA A 84 10.13 -10.11 12.43
N ALA A 85 8.98 -10.63 12.87
CA ALA A 85 8.77 -12.07 13.01
C ALA A 85 8.82 -12.80 11.65
N ALA A 86 8.14 -12.27 10.63
CA ALA A 86 8.12 -12.88 9.29
C ALA A 86 9.52 -12.97 8.68
N ASP A 87 10.33 -11.92 8.80
CA ASP A 87 11.69 -11.85 8.25
C ASP A 87 12.63 -12.89 8.89
N ILE A 88 12.40 -13.26 10.16
CA ILE A 88 13.25 -14.20 10.91
C ILE A 88 12.72 -15.64 10.87
N LEU A 89 11.39 -15.85 10.85
CA LEU A 89 10.80 -17.19 10.79
C LEU A 89 11.26 -17.97 9.55
N GLY A 90 11.51 -17.28 8.44
CA GLY A 90 12.06 -17.90 7.22
C GLY A 90 13.53 -18.35 7.32
N THR A 91 14.14 -18.28 8.50
CA THR A 91 15.54 -18.66 8.74
C THR A 91 15.65 -19.84 9.71
N ASP A 92 16.74 -20.62 9.61
CA ASP A 92 17.00 -21.75 10.52
C ASP A 92 17.36 -21.32 11.96
N ALA A 93 17.35 -20.02 12.28
CA ALA A 93 17.79 -19.49 13.56
C ALA A 93 16.94 -18.29 14.02
N TRP A 94 16.07 -18.54 15.01
CA TRP A 94 15.29 -17.49 15.64
C TRP A 94 16.18 -16.47 16.37
N ASP A 95 15.86 -15.17 16.22
CA ASP A 95 16.58 -14.10 16.92
C ASP A 95 16.09 -14.02 18.38
N PRO A 96 16.94 -14.33 19.38
CA PRO A 96 16.53 -14.31 20.78
C PRO A 96 16.19 -12.90 21.29
N THR A 97 16.52 -11.84 20.56
CA THR A 97 16.10 -10.48 20.90
C THR A 97 14.60 -10.25 20.66
N LEU A 98 13.96 -11.06 19.81
CA LEU A 98 12.51 -11.06 19.58
C LEU A 98 11.73 -11.89 20.60
N GLY A 99 12.42 -12.63 21.48
CA GLY A 99 11.82 -13.50 22.49
C GLY A 99 12.20 -14.98 22.32
N PRO A 100 11.54 -15.88 23.06
CA PRO A 100 11.76 -17.32 22.94
C PRO A 100 11.30 -17.85 21.57
N GLU A 101 11.86 -18.99 21.17
CA GLU A 101 11.51 -19.69 19.93
C GLU A 101 10.02 -20.07 19.91
N PRO A 102 9.20 -19.50 18.99
CA PRO A 102 7.77 -19.74 18.99
C PRO A 102 7.43 -21.04 18.26
N ALA A 103 6.47 -21.80 18.80
CA ALA A 103 5.85 -22.93 18.09
C ALA A 103 4.50 -22.55 17.43
N LEU A 104 3.93 -21.42 17.84
CA LEU A 104 2.76 -20.81 17.21
C LEU A 104 3.06 -19.33 16.96
N TRP A 105 2.66 -18.85 15.79
CA TRP A 105 2.75 -17.45 15.42
C TRP A 105 1.36 -16.91 15.05
N VAL A 106 1.01 -15.73 15.57
CA VAL A 106 -0.23 -15.01 15.23
C VAL A 106 0.12 -13.65 14.64
N PRO A 107 0.39 -13.56 13.32
CA PRO A 107 0.66 -12.29 12.65
C PRO A 107 -0.55 -11.35 12.64
N LEU A 108 -0.31 -10.12 12.20
CA LEU A 108 -1.32 -9.11 11.92
C LEU A 108 -2.37 -9.61 10.92
N ASP A 109 -1.92 -10.19 9.81
CA ASP A 109 -2.80 -10.67 8.75
C ASP A 109 -2.21 -11.83 7.93
N THR A 110 -3.03 -12.37 7.04
CA THR A 110 -2.64 -13.43 6.11
C THR A 110 -1.48 -13.04 5.18
N ARG A 111 -1.27 -11.74 4.87
CA ARG A 111 -0.14 -11.30 4.02
C ARG A 111 1.19 -11.53 4.72
N MET A 112 1.25 -11.24 6.01
CA MET A 112 2.43 -11.53 6.83
C MET A 112 2.71 -13.03 6.89
N SER A 113 1.68 -13.86 7.07
CA SER A 113 1.85 -15.31 7.03
C SER A 113 2.38 -15.81 5.67
N ALA A 114 1.97 -15.19 4.56
CA ALA A 114 2.45 -15.54 3.23
C ALA A 114 3.94 -15.20 3.01
N ARG A 115 4.48 -14.17 3.69
CA ARG A 115 5.91 -13.83 3.65
C ARG A 115 6.79 -14.94 4.28
N ALA A 116 6.26 -15.66 5.26
CA ALA A 116 6.95 -16.76 5.94
C ALA A 116 6.34 -18.14 5.60
N ALA A 117 5.76 -18.31 4.41
CA ALA A 117 5.01 -19.51 4.04
C ALA A 117 5.83 -20.82 4.15
N ASP A 118 7.13 -20.76 3.90
CA ASP A 118 8.04 -21.92 4.00
C ASP A 118 8.33 -22.34 5.45
N ALA A 119 7.99 -21.50 6.44
CA ALA A 119 8.19 -21.72 7.87
C ALA A 119 6.88 -21.99 8.62
N ILE A 120 5.80 -22.31 7.90
CA ILE A 120 4.47 -22.52 8.46
C ILE A 120 3.96 -23.91 8.07
N ASP A 121 3.52 -24.68 9.06
CA ASP A 121 2.81 -25.94 8.83
C ASP A 121 1.30 -25.70 8.65
N GLY A 122 0.76 -26.26 7.56
CA GLY A 122 -0.66 -26.23 7.24
C GLY A 122 -1.17 -24.88 6.72
N THR A 123 -2.47 -24.65 6.87
CA THR A 123 -3.13 -23.41 6.42
C THR A 123 -3.47 -22.55 7.63
N PRO A 124 -2.96 -21.31 7.70
CA PRO A 124 -3.29 -20.39 8.78
C PRO A 124 -4.81 -20.15 8.89
N ARG A 125 -5.31 -20.01 10.12
CA ARG A 125 -6.74 -19.84 10.39
C ARG A 125 -7.00 -18.54 11.14
N SER A 126 -7.85 -17.67 10.58
CA SER A 126 -8.25 -16.42 11.24
C SER A 126 -8.85 -16.68 12.62
N LEU A 127 -8.32 -15.96 13.61
CA LEU A 127 -8.78 -15.97 15.00
C LEU A 127 -9.79 -14.84 15.25
N ALA A 128 -9.47 -13.67 14.71
CA ALA A 128 -10.18 -12.42 14.91
C ALA A 128 -10.01 -11.54 13.67
N THR A 129 -10.94 -10.62 13.45
CA THR A 129 -10.86 -9.66 12.34
C THR A 129 -11.03 -8.24 12.84
N SER A 130 -10.39 -7.30 12.15
CA SER A 130 -10.62 -5.88 12.35
C SER A 130 -10.52 -5.16 11.00
N PRO A 131 -11.58 -4.47 10.54
CA PRO A 131 -11.48 -3.67 9.33
C PRO A 131 -10.56 -2.47 9.51
N VAL A 132 -10.01 -1.98 8.41
CA VAL A 132 -9.38 -0.67 8.36
C VAL A 132 -10.45 0.38 8.14
N VAL A 133 -10.45 1.39 8.99
CA VAL A 133 -11.38 2.54 8.97
C VAL A 133 -10.59 3.83 8.99
N LEU A 134 -11.25 4.94 8.65
CA LEU A 134 -10.69 6.28 8.86
C LEU A 134 -11.11 6.76 10.25
N ALA A 135 -10.16 6.96 11.16
CA ALA A 135 -10.41 7.70 12.38
C ALA A 135 -10.58 9.18 12.04
N VAL A 136 -11.70 9.77 12.45
CA VAL A 136 -12.10 11.15 12.12
C VAL A 136 -12.83 11.79 13.30
N PRO A 137 -12.89 13.13 13.39
CA PRO A 137 -13.80 13.81 14.32
C PRO A 137 -15.25 13.33 14.13
N THR A 138 -15.99 13.21 15.22
CA THR A 138 -17.35 12.63 15.21
C THR A 138 -18.28 13.28 14.18
N ASP A 139 -18.26 14.62 14.08
CA ASP A 139 -19.10 15.35 13.13
C ASP A 139 -18.66 15.12 11.66
N LEU A 140 -17.35 15.01 11.39
CA LEU A 140 -16.85 14.65 10.07
C LEU A 140 -17.29 13.22 9.70
N GLY A 141 -17.16 12.26 10.61
CA GLY A 141 -17.55 10.87 10.35
C GLY A 141 -19.04 10.70 10.03
N ARG A 142 -19.91 11.46 10.72
CA ARG A 142 -21.35 11.50 10.40
C ARG A 142 -21.60 12.09 9.02
N ALA A 143 -20.87 13.15 8.67
CA ALA A 143 -21.01 13.84 7.39
C ALA A 143 -20.49 12.99 6.22
N LEU A 144 -19.33 12.32 6.35
CA LEU A 144 -18.79 11.38 5.36
C LEU A 144 -19.75 10.20 5.11
N THR A 145 -20.32 9.64 6.18
CA THR A 145 -21.33 8.58 6.10
C THR A 145 -22.57 9.05 5.36
N THR A 146 -23.06 10.26 5.66
CA THR A 146 -24.23 10.86 5.00
C THR A 146 -23.97 11.14 3.52
N ALA A 147 -22.76 11.58 3.18
CA ALA A 147 -22.32 11.82 1.81
C ALA A 147 -22.03 10.53 1.03
N THR A 148 -22.14 9.35 1.66
CA THR A 148 -21.89 8.04 1.03
C THR A 148 -20.50 7.92 0.41
N VAL A 149 -19.49 8.48 1.09
CA VAL A 149 -18.10 8.49 0.62
C VAL A 149 -17.57 7.07 0.39
N ARG A 150 -16.93 6.87 -0.76
CA ARG A 150 -16.31 5.60 -1.18
C ARG A 150 -14.80 5.71 -1.13
N TRP A 151 -14.11 4.57 -1.14
CA TRP A 151 -12.64 4.52 -1.23
C TRP A 151 -12.09 5.31 -2.44
N GLN A 152 -12.74 5.24 -3.61
CA GLN A 152 -12.30 5.99 -4.80
C GLN A 152 -12.49 7.52 -4.71
N ASP A 153 -13.28 8.01 -3.76
CA ASP A 153 -13.57 9.44 -3.62
C ASP A 153 -12.49 10.16 -2.78
N LEU A 154 -11.75 9.42 -1.94
CA LEU A 154 -10.76 9.96 -1.02
C LEU A 154 -9.68 10.83 -1.73
N PRO A 155 -9.07 10.41 -2.86
CA PRO A 155 -8.09 11.24 -3.56
C PRO A 155 -8.64 12.61 -3.95
N ARG A 156 -9.90 12.66 -4.40
CA ARG A 156 -10.55 13.92 -4.79
C ARG A 156 -10.82 14.80 -3.57
N LEU A 157 -11.38 14.24 -2.50
CA LEU A 157 -11.68 14.97 -1.26
C LEU A 157 -10.42 15.50 -0.57
N GLN A 158 -9.28 14.84 -0.75
CA GLN A 158 -8.01 15.24 -0.17
C GLN A 158 -7.46 16.56 -0.73
N ASN A 159 -7.67 16.84 -2.02
CA ASN A 159 -6.99 17.96 -2.70
C ASN A 159 -7.93 18.99 -3.34
N ASP A 160 -9.23 18.71 -3.40
CA ASP A 160 -10.21 19.60 -4.04
C ASP A 160 -11.25 20.13 -3.03
N PRO A 161 -11.09 21.37 -2.53
CA PRO A 161 -12.10 22.01 -1.68
C PRO A 161 -13.47 22.17 -2.33
N ALA A 162 -13.56 22.14 -3.67
CA ALA A 162 -14.85 22.11 -4.34
C ALA A 162 -15.56 20.75 -4.19
N ALA A 163 -14.81 19.64 -4.23
CA ALA A 163 -15.35 18.31 -3.97
C ALA A 163 -15.92 18.17 -2.55
N MET A 164 -15.23 18.74 -1.56
CA MET A 164 -15.73 18.80 -0.19
C MET A 164 -17.07 19.55 -0.13
N ARG A 165 -17.17 20.71 -0.81
CA ARG A 165 -18.42 21.50 -0.87
C ARG A 165 -19.55 20.79 -1.59
N GLU A 166 -19.28 20.11 -2.70
CA GLU A 166 -20.27 19.29 -3.42
C GLU A 166 -20.86 18.18 -2.52
N SER A 167 -20.05 17.70 -1.59
CA SER A 167 -20.43 16.66 -0.62
C SER A 167 -21.03 17.23 0.68
N GLY A 168 -21.19 18.56 0.78
CA GLY A 168 -21.70 19.24 1.98
C GLY A 168 -20.72 19.28 3.15
N LEU A 169 -19.41 19.19 2.88
CA LEU A 169 -18.31 19.14 3.84
C LEU A 169 -17.44 20.41 3.78
N ASP A 170 -17.98 21.53 3.29
CA ASP A 170 -17.25 22.77 3.01
C ASP A 170 -16.52 23.34 4.24
N ILE A 171 -17.10 23.18 5.42
CA ILE A 171 -16.51 23.64 6.69
C ILE A 171 -15.16 22.98 7.02
N TRP A 172 -14.86 21.82 6.43
CA TRP A 172 -13.62 21.07 6.64
C TRP A 172 -12.51 21.47 5.66
N GLY A 173 -12.83 22.19 4.57
CA GLY A 173 -11.85 22.58 3.56
C GLY A 173 -11.41 21.40 2.67
N THR A 174 -10.59 20.50 3.20
CA THR A 174 -10.14 19.25 2.55
C THR A 174 -10.28 18.07 3.53
N LEU A 175 -10.17 16.83 3.02
CA LEU A 175 -10.26 15.63 3.85
C LEU A 175 -9.19 15.60 4.96
N GLY A 176 -8.03 16.25 4.78
CA GLY A 176 -6.96 16.27 5.78
C GLY A 176 -6.52 14.86 6.20
N LEU A 177 -6.50 13.92 5.25
CA LEU A 177 -6.10 12.53 5.46
C LEU A 177 -4.59 12.46 5.63
N ALA A 178 -4.14 12.21 6.85
CA ALA A 178 -2.78 11.81 7.13
C ALA A 178 -2.56 10.37 6.64
N LEU A 179 -1.38 10.13 6.07
CA LEU A 179 -0.92 8.81 5.66
C LEU A 179 0.45 8.56 6.30
N PRO A 180 0.49 8.16 7.59
CA PRO A 180 1.72 7.83 8.29
C PRO A 180 2.54 6.78 7.52
N THR A 181 3.86 6.96 7.51
CA THR A 181 4.83 6.06 6.89
C THR A 181 5.94 5.77 7.89
N GLY A 182 5.97 4.56 8.45
CA GLY A 182 6.90 4.19 9.52
C GLY A 182 6.57 2.82 10.11
N THR A 183 7.01 2.57 11.34
CA THR A 183 6.58 1.38 12.08
C THR A 183 5.09 1.48 12.42
N GLU A 184 4.39 0.34 12.43
CA GLU A 184 2.95 0.26 12.77
C GLU A 184 2.03 1.11 11.87
N THR A 185 2.39 1.28 10.59
CA THR A 185 1.59 2.02 9.60
C THR A 185 0.86 1.13 8.60
N HIS A 186 0.62 -0.14 8.94
CA HIS A 186 -0.06 -1.11 8.07
C HIS A 186 -1.44 -0.62 7.59
N ALA A 187 -2.18 0.11 8.42
CA ALA A 187 -3.47 0.69 8.03
C ALA A 187 -3.36 1.67 6.85
N THR A 188 -2.26 2.42 6.73
CA THR A 188 -1.99 3.29 5.59
C THR A 188 -1.90 2.46 4.31
N THR A 189 -1.05 1.43 4.30
CA THR A 189 -0.83 0.59 3.12
C THR A 189 -2.12 -0.11 2.69
N LEU A 190 -2.86 -0.68 3.64
CA LEU A 190 -4.15 -1.33 3.38
C LEU A 190 -5.21 -0.35 2.84
N ALA A 191 -5.24 0.89 3.35
CA ALA A 191 -6.13 1.94 2.81
C ALA A 191 -5.75 2.32 1.37
N LEU A 192 -4.45 2.43 1.06
CA LEU A 192 -3.98 2.68 -0.31
C LEU A 192 -4.31 1.51 -1.25
N GLU A 193 -4.27 0.27 -0.75
CA GLU A 193 -4.70 -0.92 -1.48
C GLU A 193 -6.19 -0.85 -1.82
N ALA A 194 -7.07 -0.51 -0.87
CA ALA A 194 -8.50 -0.36 -1.13
C ALA A 194 -8.82 0.80 -2.10
N VAL A 195 -8.11 1.93 -1.99
CA VAL A 195 -8.22 3.03 -2.97
C VAL A 195 -7.81 2.54 -4.35
N THR A 196 -6.72 1.77 -4.45
CA THR A 196 -6.26 1.19 -5.71
C THR A 196 -7.29 0.23 -6.29
N ALA A 197 -7.83 -0.69 -5.47
CA ALA A 197 -8.84 -1.65 -5.90
C ALA A 197 -10.11 -0.95 -6.41
N ALA A 198 -10.56 0.08 -5.70
CA ALA A 198 -11.75 0.84 -6.05
C ALA A 198 -11.56 1.68 -7.34
N THR A 199 -10.39 2.30 -7.52
CA THR A 199 -10.10 3.16 -8.68
C THR A 199 -9.79 2.39 -9.96
N THR A 200 -9.24 1.18 -9.83
CA THR A 200 -8.98 0.28 -10.96
C THR A 200 -10.18 -0.63 -11.30
N GLY A 201 -11.19 -0.69 -10.42
CA GLY A 201 -12.44 -1.40 -10.67
C GLY A 201 -12.33 -2.92 -10.59
N ILE A 202 -11.35 -3.44 -9.84
CA ILE A 202 -11.07 -4.89 -9.73
C ILE A 202 -11.98 -5.62 -8.73
N GLY A 203 -12.89 -4.90 -8.09
CA GLY A 203 -13.76 -5.44 -7.05
C GLY A 203 -12.95 -5.87 -5.82
N ALA A 204 -13.17 -7.09 -5.33
CA ALA A 204 -12.51 -7.60 -4.13
C ALA A 204 -11.03 -7.94 -4.33
N GLY A 205 -10.46 -7.76 -5.53
CA GLY A 205 -9.05 -8.04 -5.79
C GLY A 205 -8.75 -9.53 -6.02
N PRO A 206 -7.50 -9.98 -5.73
CA PRO A 206 -6.43 -9.21 -5.09
C PRO A 206 -5.89 -8.08 -5.98
N VAL A 207 -5.33 -7.05 -5.37
CA VAL A 207 -4.55 -6.05 -6.11
C VAL A 207 -3.27 -6.71 -6.65
N THR A 208 -2.90 -6.45 -7.90
CA THR A 208 -1.71 -7.00 -8.56
C THR A 208 -0.71 -5.89 -8.93
N LEU A 209 0.53 -6.30 -9.22
CA LEU A 209 1.58 -5.39 -9.72
C LEU A 209 1.17 -4.66 -11.02
N GLU A 210 0.38 -5.31 -11.87
CA GLU A 210 -0.16 -4.68 -13.08
C GLU A 210 -1.14 -3.55 -12.72
N GLN A 211 -1.99 -3.78 -11.72
CA GLN A 211 -3.03 -2.83 -11.32
C GLN A 211 -2.45 -1.60 -10.62
N VAL A 212 -1.48 -1.76 -9.71
CA VAL A 212 -0.77 -0.62 -9.10
C VAL A 212 0.04 0.19 -10.12
N ALA A 213 0.47 -0.43 -11.22
CA ALA A 213 1.17 0.25 -12.30
C ALA A 213 0.24 0.97 -13.28
N THR A 214 -1.09 0.91 -13.11
CA THR A 214 -2.02 1.64 -13.97
C THR A 214 -1.98 3.15 -13.68
N PRO A 215 -2.20 4.01 -14.69
CA PRO A 215 -2.27 5.46 -14.47
C PRO A 215 -3.32 5.90 -13.44
N ALA A 216 -4.43 5.15 -13.34
CA ALA A 216 -5.50 5.43 -12.39
C ALA A 216 -5.04 5.19 -10.94
N ALA A 217 -4.43 4.03 -10.66
CA ALA A 217 -3.87 3.72 -9.35
C ALA A 217 -2.76 4.70 -8.96
N ILE A 218 -1.80 4.94 -9.89
CA ILE A 218 -0.70 5.88 -9.67
C ILE A 218 -1.23 7.26 -9.29
N THR A 219 -2.23 7.76 -10.03
CA THR A 219 -2.82 9.07 -9.75
C THR A 219 -3.54 9.10 -8.42
N ALA A 220 -4.33 8.09 -8.09
CA ALA A 220 -5.11 8.06 -6.86
C ALA A 220 -4.19 8.07 -5.63
N VAL A 221 -3.21 7.16 -5.59
CA VAL A 221 -2.25 7.07 -4.48
C VAL A 221 -1.36 8.30 -4.40
N SER A 222 -0.83 8.79 -5.54
CA SER A 222 0.01 10.01 -5.55
C SER A 222 -0.77 11.25 -5.11
N THR A 223 -2.04 11.36 -5.49
CA THR A 223 -2.90 12.47 -5.07
C THR A 223 -3.11 12.45 -3.55
N LEU A 224 -3.37 11.28 -2.96
CA LEU A 224 -3.48 11.15 -1.51
C LEU A 224 -2.15 11.49 -0.80
N ALA A 225 -1.04 10.97 -1.31
CA ALA A 225 0.29 11.20 -0.77
C ALA A 225 0.68 12.68 -0.79
N LEU A 226 0.53 13.36 -1.93
CA LEU A 226 0.80 14.80 -2.07
C LEU A 226 -0.03 15.62 -1.07
N GLY A 227 -1.32 15.30 -0.93
CA GLY A 227 -2.17 15.96 0.05
C GLY A 227 -1.73 15.70 1.49
N ALA A 228 -1.36 14.46 1.81
CA ALA A 228 -0.84 14.10 3.13
C ALA A 228 0.47 14.82 3.45
N ASP A 229 1.36 15.02 2.47
CA ASP A 229 2.63 15.73 2.65
C ASP A 229 2.42 17.21 3.01
N THR A 230 1.32 17.84 2.56
CA THR A 230 0.98 19.21 2.97
C THR A 230 0.63 19.35 4.45
N LEU A 231 0.30 18.24 5.12
CA LEU A 231 -0.04 18.21 6.55
C LEU A 231 1.21 18.21 7.44
N GLY A 232 2.39 18.03 6.85
CA GLY A 232 3.67 17.93 7.55
C GLY A 232 4.07 16.50 7.91
N ALA A 233 5.23 16.36 8.54
CA ALA A 233 5.75 15.05 8.95
C ALA A 233 4.85 14.44 10.04
N VAL A 234 4.22 13.31 9.70
CA VAL A 234 3.44 12.49 10.61
C VAL A 234 4.29 11.31 11.06
N GLY A 235 4.29 11.04 12.37
CA GLY A 235 5.03 9.93 12.99
C GLY A 235 4.35 8.59 12.74
N THR A 236 4.02 7.88 13.81
CA THR A 236 3.25 6.63 13.71
C THR A 236 1.75 6.88 13.54
N THR A 237 1.01 5.81 13.22
CA THR A 237 -0.47 5.82 13.26
C THR A 237 -0.98 6.24 14.65
N ALA A 238 -0.36 5.74 15.72
CA ALA A 238 -0.75 6.06 17.09
C ALA A 238 -0.51 7.55 17.45
N ASP A 239 0.64 8.11 17.05
CA ASP A 239 0.94 9.53 17.27
C ASP A 239 -0.06 10.43 16.54
N THR A 240 -0.39 10.07 15.29
CA THR A 240 -1.34 10.80 14.46
C THR A 240 -2.75 10.73 15.04
N LEU A 241 -3.17 9.55 15.51
CA LEU A 241 -4.46 9.35 16.17
C LEU A 241 -4.56 10.15 17.47
N ALA A 242 -3.49 10.17 18.27
CA ALA A 242 -3.43 10.98 19.49
C ALA A 242 -3.50 12.48 19.18
N ALA A 243 -2.75 12.95 18.18
CA ALA A 243 -2.79 14.34 17.72
C ALA A 243 -4.21 14.74 17.27
N LEU A 244 -4.86 13.90 16.46
CA LEU A 244 -6.24 14.11 16.03
C LEU A 244 -7.21 14.19 17.21
N GLY A 245 -7.02 13.34 18.23
CA GLY A 245 -7.83 13.35 19.46
C GLY A 245 -7.65 14.58 20.35
N THR A 246 -6.54 15.31 20.22
CA THR A 246 -6.31 16.56 20.98
C THR A 246 -7.06 17.76 20.39
N HIS A 247 -7.24 17.80 19.07
CA HIS A 247 -7.90 18.88 18.34
C HIS A 247 -8.88 18.33 17.30
N PRO A 248 -10.01 17.71 17.72
CA PRO A 248 -10.97 17.10 16.81
C PRO A 248 -11.91 18.16 16.19
N ASP A 249 -11.37 19.23 15.62
CA ASP A 249 -12.12 20.34 15.05
C ASP A 249 -11.59 20.74 13.67
N THR A 250 -12.33 21.63 12.99
CA THR A 250 -12.05 22.05 11.61
C THR A 250 -10.84 22.97 11.47
N ALA A 251 -10.22 23.40 12.57
CA ALA A 251 -9.02 24.24 12.55
C ALA A 251 -7.73 23.42 12.55
N ALA A 252 -7.80 22.12 12.88
CA ALA A 252 -6.67 21.21 12.77
C ALA A 252 -6.31 20.93 11.30
N PRO A 253 -5.04 20.73 10.95
CA PRO A 253 -4.68 20.36 9.57
C PRO A 253 -5.04 18.90 9.24
N ILE A 254 -4.97 18.00 10.24
CA ILE A 254 -5.29 16.58 10.11
C ILE A 254 -6.72 16.39 10.56
N HIS A 255 -7.56 15.83 9.69
CA HIS A 255 -8.95 15.48 10.03
C HIS A 255 -9.22 13.97 9.91
N ALA A 256 -8.33 13.21 9.27
CA ALA A 256 -8.50 11.79 9.09
C ALA A 256 -7.17 11.04 9.17
N VAL A 257 -7.18 9.82 9.68
CA VAL A 257 -6.04 8.89 9.59
C VAL A 257 -6.55 7.45 9.46
N PRO A 258 -6.01 6.62 8.55
CA PRO A 258 -6.34 5.21 8.50
C PRO A 258 -5.88 4.49 9.77
N VAL A 259 -6.76 3.70 10.37
CA VAL A 259 -6.49 2.91 11.57
C VAL A 259 -7.12 1.53 11.45
N ILE A 260 -6.59 0.57 12.20
CA ILE A 260 -7.28 -0.69 12.45
C ILE A 260 -8.43 -0.38 13.43
N GLU A 261 -9.66 -0.81 13.12
CA GLU A 261 -10.84 -0.51 13.96
C GLU A 261 -10.64 -0.87 15.44
N GLN A 262 -9.99 -2.00 15.72
CA GLN A 262 -9.64 -2.42 17.08
C GLN A 262 -8.74 -1.40 17.80
N GLN A 263 -7.76 -0.80 17.10
CA GLN A 263 -6.88 0.24 17.67
C GLN A 263 -7.69 1.47 18.10
N LEU A 264 -8.65 1.90 17.27
CA LEU A 264 -9.54 3.02 17.60
C LEU A 264 -10.50 2.67 18.74
N HIS A 265 -11.05 1.45 18.73
CA HIS A 265 -11.93 0.95 19.78
C HIS A 265 -11.24 0.95 21.14
N ARG A 266 -10.00 0.44 21.22
CA ARG A 266 -9.17 0.47 22.43
C ARG A 266 -8.86 1.90 22.87
N ALA A 267 -8.42 2.75 21.96
CA ALA A 267 -8.09 4.14 22.28
C ALA A 267 -9.28 4.92 22.85
N LEU A 268 -10.50 4.64 22.36
CA LEU A 268 -11.74 5.22 22.88
C LEU A 268 -12.15 4.62 24.24
N THR A 269 -12.09 3.30 24.38
CA THR A 269 -12.46 2.58 25.60
C THR A 269 -11.54 2.92 26.77
N ASP A 270 -10.23 3.00 26.50
CA ASP A 270 -9.20 3.35 27.47
C ASP A 270 -9.16 4.88 27.75
N GLY A 271 -9.96 5.67 27.02
CA GLY A 271 -10.07 7.12 27.18
C GLY A 271 -8.83 7.91 26.73
N GLN A 272 -7.98 7.30 25.91
CA GLN A 272 -6.77 7.91 25.34
C GLN A 272 -7.13 9.00 24.30
N VAL A 273 -8.21 8.79 23.55
CA VAL A 273 -8.76 9.78 22.61
C VAL A 273 -10.24 10.05 22.89
N ARG A 274 -10.73 11.23 22.51
CA ARG A 274 -12.14 11.64 22.66
C ARG A 274 -12.58 12.46 21.44
N GLY A 275 -13.89 12.49 21.18
CA GLY A 275 -14.46 13.25 20.06
C GLY A 275 -14.13 12.69 18.68
N LEU A 276 -13.63 11.45 18.62
CA LEU A 276 -13.36 10.73 17.39
C LEU A 276 -14.38 9.61 17.17
N THR A 277 -14.55 9.23 15.92
CA THR A 277 -15.32 8.07 15.47
C THR A 277 -14.58 7.40 14.31
N GLY A 278 -15.06 6.24 13.88
CA GLY A 278 -14.59 5.54 12.70
C GLY A 278 -15.54 5.75 11.52
N HIS A 279 -15.00 6.08 10.36
CA HIS A 279 -15.73 6.06 9.10
C HIS A 279 -15.16 4.93 8.23
N LEU A 280 -16.01 3.99 7.83
CA LEU A 280 -15.68 2.97 6.84
C LEU A 280 -16.19 3.45 5.46
N PRO A 281 -15.29 3.84 4.53
CA PRO A 281 -15.71 4.20 3.18
C PRO A 281 -16.42 3.03 2.49
N ILE A 282 -17.41 3.34 1.68
CA ILE A 282 -18.19 2.33 0.94
C ILE A 282 -17.30 1.66 -0.11
N GLY A 283 -17.39 0.33 -0.19
CA GLY A 283 -16.68 -0.48 -1.17
C GLY A 283 -16.08 -1.72 -0.53
N VAL A 284 -15.03 -2.25 -1.16
CA VAL A 284 -14.26 -3.37 -0.62
C VAL A 284 -13.40 -2.88 0.55
N ALA A 285 -13.57 -3.49 1.71
CA ALA A 285 -12.89 -3.05 2.93
C ALA A 285 -11.62 -3.86 3.14
N PRO A 286 -10.47 -3.21 3.42
CA PRO A 286 -9.32 -3.93 3.96
C PRO A 286 -9.65 -4.45 5.35
N VAL A 287 -9.26 -5.68 5.64
CA VAL A 287 -9.45 -6.32 6.94
C VAL A 287 -8.16 -7.03 7.33
N VAL A 288 -7.70 -6.80 8.56
CA VAL A 288 -6.68 -7.63 9.20
C VAL A 288 -7.36 -8.79 9.91
N ASP A 289 -6.81 -10.00 9.81
CA ASP A 289 -7.50 -11.25 10.14
C ASP A 289 -6.76 -12.16 11.13
N PHE A 290 -5.65 -11.70 11.70
CA PHE A 290 -4.91 -12.34 12.78
C PHE A 290 -4.90 -13.87 12.73
N PRO A 291 -4.34 -14.48 11.67
CA PRO A 291 -4.42 -15.90 11.49
C PRO A 291 -3.44 -16.61 12.42
N THR A 292 -3.82 -17.77 12.95
CA THR A 292 -2.92 -18.64 13.71
C THR A 292 -2.12 -19.51 12.74
N ALA A 293 -0.80 -19.40 12.76
CA ALA A 293 0.14 -20.16 11.95
C ALA A 293 1.02 -21.04 12.85
N VAL A 294 0.95 -22.36 12.69
CA VAL A 294 1.85 -23.29 13.39
C VAL A 294 3.21 -23.19 12.73
N VAL A 295 4.28 -23.01 13.51
CA VAL A 295 5.63 -22.82 12.97
C VAL A 295 6.22 -24.18 12.57
N ASP A 296 6.75 -24.29 11.36
CA ASP A 296 7.56 -25.42 10.88
C ASP A 296 9.04 -25.05 10.95
N ALA A 297 9.70 -25.44 12.04
CA ALA A 297 11.10 -25.10 12.28
C ALA A 297 11.82 -26.17 13.12
N PRO A 298 13.17 -26.21 13.11
CA PRO A 298 13.94 -27.24 13.81
C PRO A 298 13.71 -27.31 15.33
N TRP A 299 13.25 -26.22 15.96
CA TRP A 299 12.94 -26.14 17.39
C TRP A 299 11.51 -26.59 17.73
N VAL A 300 10.64 -26.81 16.74
CA VAL A 300 9.26 -27.25 16.95
C VAL A 300 9.16 -28.75 16.78
N ASP A 301 9.01 -29.47 17.89
CA ASP A 301 8.76 -30.91 17.87
C ASP A 301 7.26 -31.25 17.74
N GLU A 302 6.94 -32.56 17.66
CA GLU A 302 5.56 -33.03 17.52
C GLU A 302 4.67 -32.67 18.73
N THR A 303 5.25 -32.52 19.92
CA THR A 303 4.52 -32.13 21.13
C THR A 303 4.10 -30.67 21.04
N LEU A 304 5.04 -29.79 20.67
CA LEU A 304 4.79 -28.36 20.49
C LEU A 304 3.84 -28.07 19.32
N ALA A 305 3.99 -28.75 18.18
CA ALA A 305 3.05 -28.61 17.06
C ALA A 305 1.62 -28.99 17.44
N ARG A 306 1.43 -30.08 18.22
CA ARG A 306 0.11 -30.49 18.73
C ARG A 306 -0.43 -29.51 19.76
N ALA A 307 0.42 -28.97 20.63
CA ALA A 307 0.03 -27.93 21.57
C ALA A 307 -0.42 -26.65 20.86
N ALA A 308 0.31 -26.20 19.84
CA ALA A 308 -0.06 -25.05 19.01
C ALA A 308 -1.42 -25.25 18.33
N ALA A 309 -1.66 -26.44 17.78
CA ALA A 309 -2.94 -26.79 17.17
C ALA A 309 -4.10 -26.82 18.20
N GLU A 310 -3.89 -27.40 19.38
CA GLU A 310 -4.90 -27.43 20.45
C GLU A 310 -5.22 -26.02 20.96
N PHE A 311 -4.20 -25.18 21.20
CA PHE A 311 -4.40 -23.79 21.61
C PHE A 311 -5.18 -23.00 20.55
N THR A 312 -4.84 -23.18 19.27
CA THR A 312 -5.59 -22.59 18.16
C THR A 312 -7.07 -22.99 18.19
N ASP A 313 -7.36 -24.27 18.37
CA ASP A 313 -8.73 -24.76 18.44
C ASP A 313 -9.46 -24.25 19.69
N TYR A 314 -8.77 -24.10 20.81
CA TYR A 314 -9.32 -23.49 22.03
C TYR A 314 -9.67 -22.02 21.83
N ALA A 315 -8.74 -21.21 21.30
CA ALA A 315 -8.92 -19.78 21.13
C ALA A 315 -10.04 -19.43 20.13
N ARG A 316 -10.36 -20.34 19.20
CA ARG A 316 -11.45 -20.19 18.22
C ARG A 316 -12.83 -20.66 18.72
N ARG A 317 -12.94 -21.16 19.96
CA ARG A 317 -14.24 -21.62 20.48
C ARG A 317 -15.18 -20.43 20.72
N PRO A 318 -16.49 -20.57 20.48
CA PRO A 318 -17.45 -19.47 20.72
C PRO A 318 -17.42 -18.92 22.15
N GLU A 319 -17.10 -19.74 23.15
CA GLU A 319 -16.96 -19.31 24.54
C GLU A 319 -15.83 -18.30 24.73
N GLN A 320 -14.80 -18.34 23.89
CA GLN A 320 -13.64 -17.45 23.94
C GLN A 320 -13.84 -16.15 23.16
N ALA A 321 -14.87 -16.08 22.29
CA ALA A 321 -15.16 -14.90 21.49
C ALA A 321 -15.41 -13.64 22.36
N GLY A 322 -15.89 -13.81 23.59
CA GLY A 322 -16.09 -12.74 24.55
C GLY A 322 -14.81 -11.99 24.91
N ILE A 323 -13.68 -12.70 25.01
CA ILE A 323 -12.38 -12.09 25.32
C ILE A 323 -11.91 -11.25 24.13
N LEU A 324 -11.92 -11.82 22.92
CA LEU A 324 -11.54 -11.11 21.70
C LEU A 324 -12.39 -9.85 21.48
N THR A 325 -13.71 -9.96 21.65
CA THR A 325 -14.62 -8.80 21.53
C THR A 325 -14.46 -7.77 22.64
N ALA A 326 -14.12 -8.17 23.88
CA ALA A 326 -13.77 -7.23 24.94
C ALA A 326 -12.49 -6.44 24.62
N HIS A 327 -11.59 -7.01 23.83
CA HIS A 327 -10.40 -6.33 23.30
C HIS A 327 -10.64 -5.57 21.98
N GLY A 328 -11.89 -5.44 21.53
CA GLY A 328 -12.27 -4.64 20.37
C GLY A 328 -12.19 -5.37 19.02
N PHE A 329 -11.97 -6.69 19.02
CA PHE A 329 -11.94 -7.49 17.81
C PHE A 329 -13.31 -7.99 17.40
N ARG A 330 -13.51 -8.23 16.10
CA ARG A 330 -14.64 -8.98 15.57
C ARG A 330 -14.29 -10.45 15.46
N THR A 331 -15.24 -11.33 15.74
CA THR A 331 -15.11 -12.78 15.52
C THR A 331 -16.16 -13.24 14.51
N ALA A 332 -16.15 -14.52 14.15
CA ALA A 332 -17.16 -15.08 13.26
C ALA A 332 -18.59 -14.94 13.81
N ASP A 333 -18.74 -14.98 15.14
CA ASP A 333 -20.02 -15.06 15.82
C ASP A 333 -20.41 -13.78 16.56
N ALA A 334 -19.47 -12.84 16.78
CA ALA A 334 -19.69 -11.66 17.60
C ALA A 334 -18.93 -10.43 17.09
N VAL A 335 -19.49 -9.25 17.38
CA VAL A 335 -18.85 -7.95 17.20
C VAL A 335 -18.66 -7.30 18.57
N PRO A 336 -17.65 -6.44 18.75
CA PRO A 336 -17.45 -5.77 20.02
C PRO A 336 -18.61 -4.84 20.35
N GLU A 337 -18.81 -4.55 21.63
CA GLU A 337 -19.73 -3.48 22.03
C GLU A 337 -19.19 -2.13 21.56
N PRO A 338 -20.04 -1.21 21.05
CA PRO A 338 -19.58 0.08 20.56
C PRO A 338 -18.82 0.91 21.61
N ALA A 339 -17.63 1.38 21.26
CA ALA A 339 -16.87 2.34 22.06
C ALA A 339 -17.33 3.77 21.73
N GLY A 340 -18.21 4.34 22.56
CA GLY A 340 -18.75 5.69 22.34
C GLY A 340 -19.61 5.79 21.07
N GLU A 341 -19.32 6.73 20.17
CA GLU A 341 -20.00 6.92 18.89
C GLU A 341 -19.32 6.18 17.72
N LEU A 342 -18.46 5.18 17.98
CA LEU A 342 -17.83 4.36 16.94
C LEU A 342 -18.87 3.40 16.31
N PRO A 343 -19.27 3.60 15.04
CA PRO A 343 -20.11 2.63 14.36
C PRO A 343 -19.30 1.37 14.04
N LEU A 344 -19.92 0.20 14.19
CA LEU A 344 -19.36 -1.10 13.85
C LEU A 344 -20.17 -1.76 12.72
N PRO A 345 -20.21 -1.15 11.51
CA PRO A 345 -21.03 -1.65 10.43
C PRO A 345 -20.52 -3.02 9.97
N ARG A 346 -21.42 -3.86 9.45
CA ARG A 346 -21.04 -5.11 8.81
C ARG A 346 -20.11 -4.82 7.63
N VAL A 347 -19.04 -5.60 7.50
CA VAL A 347 -18.20 -5.61 6.31
C VAL A 347 -18.83 -6.55 5.28
N ASP A 348 -19.37 -5.99 4.20
CA ASP A 348 -20.08 -6.77 3.18
C ASP A 348 -19.13 -7.47 2.20
N THR A 349 -17.99 -6.84 1.90
CA THR A 349 -16.98 -7.39 0.99
C THR A 349 -15.59 -7.04 1.50
N VAL A 350 -14.78 -8.07 1.71
CA VAL A 350 -13.39 -7.96 2.17
C VAL A 350 -12.47 -7.88 0.97
N LEU A 351 -11.49 -7.00 1.01
CA LEU A 351 -10.40 -6.93 0.05
C LEU A 351 -9.52 -8.18 0.20
N ALA A 352 -9.38 -8.95 -0.88
CA ALA A 352 -8.52 -10.12 -0.93
C ALA A 352 -7.05 -9.71 -0.75
N PRO A 353 -6.29 -10.42 0.10
CA PRO A 353 -4.87 -10.13 0.31
C PRO A 353 -4.07 -10.10 -1.01
N ALA A 354 -3.39 -8.99 -1.28
CA ALA A 354 -2.44 -8.87 -2.37
C ALA A 354 -1.12 -9.61 -2.09
N ASP A 355 -0.33 -9.79 -3.15
CA ASP A 355 1.06 -10.23 -3.04
C ASP A 355 1.87 -9.20 -2.22
N PRO A 356 2.76 -9.62 -1.30
CA PRO A 356 3.55 -8.70 -0.49
C PRO A 356 4.32 -7.62 -1.27
N THR A 357 4.72 -7.89 -2.51
CA THR A 357 5.41 -6.91 -3.37
C THR A 357 4.53 -5.73 -3.79
N VAL A 358 3.21 -5.88 -3.75
CA VAL A 358 2.25 -4.80 -4.01
C VAL A 358 2.33 -3.73 -2.92
N ASP A 359 2.47 -4.15 -1.66
CA ASP A 359 2.61 -3.25 -0.51
C ASP A 359 3.86 -2.39 -0.66
N ASP A 360 4.98 -2.98 -1.07
CA ASP A 360 6.25 -2.26 -1.29
C ASP A 360 6.10 -1.18 -2.36
N VAL A 361 5.36 -1.47 -3.44
CA VAL A 361 5.09 -0.49 -4.52
C VAL A 361 4.18 0.64 -4.02
N LEU A 362 3.14 0.33 -3.24
CA LEU A 362 2.23 1.34 -2.68
C LEU A 362 2.96 2.25 -1.68
N VAL A 363 3.81 1.70 -0.82
CA VAL A 363 4.65 2.46 0.11
C VAL A 363 5.66 3.32 -0.65
N ALA A 364 6.34 2.76 -1.67
CA ALA A 364 7.26 3.53 -2.50
C ALA A 364 6.56 4.71 -3.19
N LEU A 365 5.35 4.49 -3.71
CA LEU A 365 4.55 5.54 -4.35
C LEU A 365 4.05 6.58 -3.33
N ARG A 366 3.73 6.17 -2.10
CA ARG A 366 3.40 7.08 -1.00
C ARG A 366 4.58 7.96 -0.61
N LEU A 367 5.80 7.42 -0.59
CA LEU A 367 7.02 8.14 -0.23
C LEU A 367 7.56 9.02 -1.36
N ALA A 368 7.33 8.62 -2.62
CA ALA A 368 7.75 9.34 -3.82
C ALA A 368 6.57 9.47 -4.80
N PRO A 369 5.57 10.33 -4.49
CA PRO A 369 4.39 10.46 -5.32
C PRO A 369 4.67 11.10 -6.68
N VAL A 370 3.92 10.66 -7.69
CA VAL A 370 3.98 11.21 -9.05
C VAL A 370 3.15 12.49 -9.12
N SER A 371 3.81 13.62 -9.39
CA SER A 371 3.16 14.92 -9.47
C SER A 371 2.62 15.15 -10.88
N PRO A 372 1.38 15.63 -11.05
CA PRO A 372 0.85 15.79 -12.38
C PRO A 372 1.43 17.07 -13.02
N ARG A 373 1.98 16.94 -14.24
CA ARG A 373 2.73 18.01 -14.93
C ARG A 373 2.05 18.43 -16.22
N LYS A 374 2.44 19.61 -16.72
CA LYS A 374 2.11 20.08 -18.06
C LYS A 374 3.35 20.06 -18.94
N VAL A 375 3.45 19.07 -19.83
CA VAL A 375 4.65 18.83 -20.65
C VAL A 375 4.36 19.05 -22.12
N THR A 376 5.21 19.82 -22.79
CA THR A 376 5.23 19.97 -24.25
C THR A 376 6.45 19.26 -24.79
N MET A 377 6.26 18.13 -25.47
CA MET A 377 7.38 17.36 -26.03
C MET A 377 7.74 17.89 -27.42
N VAL A 378 9.04 17.99 -27.70
CA VAL A 378 9.59 18.17 -29.03
C VAL A 378 10.39 16.91 -29.33
N VAL A 379 9.93 16.14 -30.30
CA VAL A 379 10.57 14.87 -30.69
C VAL A 379 11.17 15.06 -32.06
N ASP A 380 12.48 14.82 -32.14
CA ASP A 380 13.21 14.75 -33.38
C ASP A 380 12.71 13.58 -34.24
N THR A 381 12.45 13.87 -35.51
CA THR A 381 12.01 12.90 -36.51
C THR A 381 12.84 13.04 -37.78
N SER A 382 14.07 13.52 -37.66
CA SER A 382 15.04 13.62 -38.74
C SER A 382 15.47 12.25 -39.27
N THR A 383 16.09 12.22 -40.44
CA THR A 383 16.63 10.98 -41.02
C THR A 383 17.70 10.33 -40.12
N SER A 384 18.44 11.09 -39.28
CA SER A 384 19.38 10.53 -38.31
C SER A 384 18.71 9.73 -37.21
N MET A 385 17.44 10.00 -36.88
CA MET A 385 16.69 9.21 -35.90
C MET A 385 16.41 7.77 -36.39
N GLY A 386 16.63 7.49 -37.68
CA GLY A 386 16.65 6.15 -38.26
C GLY A 386 17.95 5.37 -38.05
N THR A 387 18.96 5.96 -37.41
CA THR A 387 20.21 5.27 -37.08
C THR A 387 19.98 4.17 -36.04
N PRO A 388 20.79 3.09 -36.03
CA PRO A 388 20.60 1.98 -35.11
C PRO A 388 20.80 2.35 -33.64
N ALA A 389 19.90 1.90 -32.77
CA ALA A 389 19.99 1.99 -31.30
C ALA A 389 19.46 0.69 -30.68
N GLY A 390 20.36 -0.10 -30.07
CA GLY A 390 20.02 -1.44 -29.59
C GLY A 390 19.42 -2.34 -30.68
N ASP A 391 18.24 -2.91 -30.42
CA ASP A 391 17.50 -3.78 -31.36
C ASP A 391 16.66 -2.99 -32.40
N GLY A 392 16.69 -1.65 -32.36
CA GLY A 392 15.88 -0.79 -33.23
C GLY A 392 16.64 0.43 -33.72
N THR A 393 15.95 1.56 -33.79
CA THR A 393 16.47 2.88 -34.13
C THR A 393 16.32 3.88 -32.97
N HIS A 394 17.03 4.99 -33.03
CA HIS A 394 16.88 6.11 -32.08
C HIS A 394 15.42 6.55 -31.93
N LEU A 395 14.66 6.61 -33.04
CA LEU A 395 13.23 6.94 -33.01
C LEU A 395 12.42 5.88 -32.25
N THR A 396 12.67 4.59 -32.49
CA THR A 396 11.93 3.53 -31.80
C THR A 396 12.26 3.45 -30.31
N ALA A 397 13.51 3.73 -29.93
CA ALA A 397 13.92 3.84 -28.54
C ALA A 397 13.22 5.02 -27.84
N THR A 398 13.19 6.18 -28.50
CA THR A 398 12.47 7.37 -28.04
C THR A 398 10.97 7.10 -27.90
N ALA A 399 10.35 6.49 -28.89
CA ALA A 399 8.95 6.10 -28.85
C ALA A 399 8.65 5.14 -27.69
N GLY A 400 9.51 4.15 -27.45
CA GLY A 400 9.42 3.24 -26.30
C GLY A 400 9.50 3.98 -24.96
N ALA A 401 10.49 4.85 -24.80
CA ALA A 401 10.69 5.62 -23.58
C ALA A 401 9.54 6.62 -23.32
N VAL A 402 9.03 7.31 -24.34
CA VAL A 402 7.86 8.20 -24.23
C VAL A 402 6.61 7.42 -23.84
N ARG A 403 6.41 6.20 -24.38
CA ARG A 403 5.28 5.33 -23.99
C ARG A 403 5.35 4.93 -22.52
N GLU A 404 6.52 4.53 -22.04
CA GLU A 404 6.68 4.16 -20.63
C GLU A 404 6.51 5.36 -19.69
N ALA A 405 7.04 6.53 -20.08
CA ALA A 405 6.79 7.79 -19.40
C ALA A 405 5.28 8.10 -19.30
N MET A 406 4.54 7.99 -20.41
CA MET A 406 3.07 8.17 -20.41
C MET A 406 2.32 7.15 -19.56
N ARG A 407 2.81 5.91 -19.48
CA ARG A 407 2.19 4.84 -18.69
C ARG A 407 2.28 5.12 -17.18
N ARG A 408 3.36 5.77 -16.75
CA ARG A 408 3.59 6.14 -15.33
C ARG A 408 3.10 7.54 -14.98
N ALA A 409 2.94 8.43 -15.96
CA ALA A 409 2.39 9.76 -15.73
C ALA A 409 0.96 9.71 -15.20
N SER A 410 0.66 10.62 -14.28
CA SER A 410 -0.68 10.82 -13.75
C SER A 410 -1.69 11.07 -14.88
N ILE A 411 -2.93 10.56 -14.73
CA ILE A 411 -4.05 10.90 -15.63
C ILE A 411 -4.42 12.38 -15.57
N ASN A 412 -4.02 13.08 -14.51
CA ASN A 412 -4.21 14.51 -14.37
C ASN A 412 -3.11 15.30 -15.10
N SER A 413 -2.06 14.67 -15.62
CA SER A 413 -1.04 15.37 -16.42
C SER A 413 -1.61 15.84 -17.76
N VAL A 414 -1.03 16.90 -18.29
CA VAL A 414 -1.35 17.47 -19.60
C VAL A 414 -0.13 17.30 -20.50
N MET A 415 -0.32 16.75 -21.69
CA MET A 415 0.79 16.44 -22.59
C MET A 415 0.45 16.83 -24.04
N GLY A 416 1.41 17.46 -24.71
CA GLY A 416 1.40 17.74 -26.14
C GLY A 416 2.70 17.31 -26.80
N MET A 417 2.72 17.19 -28.12
CA MET A 417 3.89 16.75 -28.87
C MET A 417 4.02 17.49 -30.20
N TYR A 418 5.20 18.02 -30.43
CA TYR A 418 5.71 18.59 -31.67
C TYR A 418 6.67 17.58 -32.30
N VAL A 419 6.60 17.46 -33.62
CA VAL A 419 7.55 16.66 -34.42
C VAL A 419 8.03 17.47 -35.60
N PHE A 420 9.20 17.14 -36.13
CA PHE A 420 9.69 17.77 -37.36
C PHE A 420 8.81 17.36 -38.54
N ALA A 421 8.66 18.26 -39.50
CA ALA A 421 7.79 18.07 -40.65
C ALA A 421 8.29 18.89 -41.83
N ASP A 422 8.00 18.47 -43.06
CA ASP A 422 8.32 19.21 -44.29
C ASP A 422 7.35 20.37 -44.59
N THR A 423 7.19 21.26 -43.62
CA THR A 423 6.38 22.50 -43.69
C THR A 423 7.27 23.76 -43.70
N PRO A 424 6.79 24.92 -44.17
CA PRO A 424 7.55 26.17 -44.06
C PRO A 424 8.08 26.45 -42.64
N GLU A 425 7.31 26.05 -41.62
CA GLU A 425 7.61 26.23 -40.20
C GLU A 425 8.61 25.21 -39.63
N GLY A 426 8.94 24.14 -40.37
CA GLY A 426 9.87 23.10 -39.93
C GLY A 426 9.25 22.00 -39.05
N HIS A 427 8.05 22.23 -38.54
CA HIS A 427 7.41 21.33 -37.58
C HIS A 427 5.91 21.24 -37.79
N ARG A 428 5.30 20.27 -37.11
CA ARG A 428 3.85 20.18 -36.93
C ARG A 428 3.52 19.81 -35.49
N VAL A 429 2.36 20.25 -35.02
CA VAL A 429 1.76 19.75 -33.77
C VAL A 429 1.25 18.34 -34.04
N ALA A 430 2.01 17.34 -33.62
CA ALA A 430 1.62 15.95 -33.75
C ALA A 430 0.45 15.63 -32.81
N VAL A 431 0.52 16.15 -31.58
CA VAL A 431 -0.51 15.98 -30.56
C VAL A 431 -0.76 17.32 -29.87
N ILE A 432 -2.00 17.81 -30.01
CA ILE A 432 -2.45 19.03 -29.32
C ILE A 432 -2.29 18.83 -27.80
N ARG A 433 -1.75 19.80 -27.08
CA ARG A 433 -1.60 19.70 -25.64
C ARG A 433 -2.98 19.65 -24.95
N ASP A 434 -3.28 18.54 -24.27
CA ASP A 434 -4.55 18.32 -23.56
C ASP A 434 -4.35 17.26 -22.44
N GLY A 435 -5.38 17.02 -21.62
CA GLY A 435 -5.37 16.01 -20.57
C GLY A 435 -4.97 14.62 -21.08
N LEU A 436 -4.08 13.96 -20.35
CA LEU A 436 -3.53 12.65 -20.70
C LEU A 436 -4.55 11.54 -20.39
N THR A 437 -5.61 11.48 -21.19
CA THR A 437 -6.62 10.42 -21.14
C THR A 437 -6.11 9.11 -21.75
N ALA A 438 -6.83 8.00 -21.58
CA ALA A 438 -6.51 6.74 -22.25
C ALA A 438 -6.53 6.89 -23.78
N ALA A 439 -7.50 7.61 -24.33
CA ALA A 439 -7.58 7.92 -25.75
C ALA A 439 -6.38 8.76 -26.23
N LYS A 440 -5.93 9.71 -25.40
CA LYS A 440 -4.77 10.55 -25.69
C LYS A 440 -3.48 9.73 -25.74
N ARG A 441 -3.27 8.84 -24.76
CA ARG A 441 -2.12 7.92 -24.74
C ARG A 441 -2.10 7.02 -25.99
N ALA A 442 -3.26 6.48 -26.37
CA ALA A 442 -3.38 5.66 -27.59
C ALA A 442 -3.06 6.46 -28.85
N ALA A 443 -3.56 7.69 -28.96
CA ALA A 443 -3.26 8.58 -30.08
C ALA A 443 -1.77 8.94 -30.17
N MET A 444 -1.14 9.30 -29.04
CA MET A 444 0.31 9.55 -28.98
C MET A 444 1.11 8.31 -29.38
N SER A 445 0.74 7.12 -28.88
CA SER A 445 1.41 5.87 -29.24
C SER A 445 1.32 5.57 -30.73
N SER A 446 0.13 5.70 -31.34
CA SER A 446 -0.07 5.48 -32.77
C SER A 446 0.73 6.47 -33.60
N ILE A 447 0.75 7.75 -33.21
CA ILE A 447 1.55 8.75 -33.90
C ILE A 447 3.03 8.38 -33.85
N LEU A 448 3.55 7.96 -32.70
CA LEU A 448 4.93 7.54 -32.55
C LEU A 448 5.31 6.32 -33.41
N ASP A 449 4.35 5.44 -33.73
CA ASP A 449 4.55 4.29 -34.63
C ASP A 449 4.57 4.70 -36.11
N ASP A 450 3.78 5.73 -36.47
CA ASP A 450 3.54 6.18 -37.84
C ASP A 450 4.33 7.46 -38.20
N ILE A 451 5.41 7.78 -37.49
CA ILE A 451 6.28 8.92 -37.82
C ILE A 451 7.09 8.60 -39.08
N ASP A 452 6.89 9.41 -40.11
CA ASP A 452 7.79 9.49 -41.27
C ASP A 452 9.02 10.34 -40.92
N LEU A 453 10.21 9.86 -41.30
CA LEU A 453 11.45 10.62 -41.15
C LEU A 453 11.52 11.76 -42.18
N VAL A 454 12.08 12.90 -41.76
CA VAL A 454 12.28 14.08 -42.61
C VAL A 454 13.76 14.44 -42.73
N ASP A 455 14.17 15.03 -43.85
CA ASP A 455 15.57 15.40 -44.08
C ASP A 455 15.99 16.70 -43.37
N ARG A 456 15.05 17.42 -42.75
CA ARG A 456 15.31 18.69 -42.06
C ARG A 456 15.38 18.51 -40.56
N GLU A 457 16.29 19.24 -39.93
CA GLU A 457 16.55 19.23 -38.48
C GLU A 457 16.29 20.64 -37.86
N PRO A 458 15.06 21.18 -37.91
CA PRO A 458 14.75 22.53 -37.42
C PRO A 458 14.57 22.55 -35.90
N VAL A 459 15.57 22.09 -35.15
CA VAL A 459 15.53 21.93 -33.69
C VAL A 459 15.21 23.26 -33.01
N TYR A 460 15.95 24.33 -33.32
CA TYR A 460 15.80 25.61 -32.63
C TYR A 460 14.47 26.28 -32.95
N ALA A 461 14.05 26.23 -34.21
CA ALA A 461 12.77 26.80 -34.64
C ALA A 461 11.58 26.09 -33.99
N THR A 462 11.64 24.76 -33.90
CA THR A 462 10.60 23.94 -33.26
C THR A 462 10.56 24.18 -31.76
N LEU A 463 11.72 24.21 -31.10
CA LEU A 463 11.81 24.53 -29.66
C LEU A 463 11.27 25.93 -29.36
N THR A 464 11.60 26.92 -30.21
CA THR A 464 11.07 28.28 -30.06
C THR A 464 9.54 28.29 -30.11
N ALA A 465 8.95 27.55 -31.05
CA ALA A 465 7.49 27.46 -31.19
C ALA A 465 6.85 26.75 -29.99
N ALA A 466 7.42 25.62 -29.56
CA ALA A 466 6.94 24.85 -28.41
C ALA A 466 7.07 25.64 -27.09
N TYR A 467 8.15 26.40 -26.91
CA TYR A 467 8.36 27.24 -25.73
C TYR A 467 7.36 28.40 -25.68
N ARG A 468 7.15 29.11 -26.79
CA ARG A 468 6.09 30.13 -26.88
C ARG A 468 4.72 29.57 -26.53
N ASP A 469 4.37 28.44 -27.15
CA ASP A 469 3.09 27.77 -26.89
C ASP A 469 2.95 27.32 -25.42
N ALA A 470 4.03 26.86 -24.78
CA ALA A 470 4.04 26.48 -23.37
C ALA A 470 3.86 27.69 -22.44
N VAL A 471 4.49 28.82 -22.75
CA VAL A 471 4.32 30.07 -21.99
C VAL A 471 2.92 30.66 -22.18
N ASP A 472 2.42 30.73 -23.41
CA ASP A 472 1.09 31.28 -23.74
C ASP A 472 -0.04 30.52 -23.05
N ASN A 473 0.18 29.23 -22.79
CA ASN A 473 -0.77 28.35 -22.14
C ASN A 473 -0.27 27.90 -20.76
N TYR A 474 0.49 28.73 -20.05
CA TYR A 474 0.96 28.40 -18.71
C TYR A 474 -0.18 27.96 -17.77
N ASP A 475 0.04 26.90 -17.00
CA ASP A 475 -0.89 26.43 -15.96
C ASP A 475 -0.29 26.69 -14.57
N PRO A 476 -0.81 27.64 -13.78
CA PRO A 476 -0.28 27.93 -12.44
C PRO A 476 -0.51 26.78 -11.43
N GLY A 477 -1.40 25.83 -11.74
CA GLY A 477 -1.69 24.70 -10.87
C GLY A 477 -0.68 23.56 -10.97
N ARG A 478 0.31 23.63 -11.87
CA ARG A 478 1.22 22.52 -12.19
C ARG A 478 2.61 23.02 -12.61
N PRO A 479 3.66 22.20 -12.45
CA PRO A 479 4.93 22.45 -13.13
C PRO A 479 4.75 22.39 -14.65
N ASN A 480 5.27 23.40 -15.35
CA ASN A 480 5.24 23.48 -16.82
C ASN A 480 6.65 23.23 -17.38
N SER A 481 6.75 22.36 -18.38
CA SER A 481 8.03 22.11 -19.05
C SER A 481 7.89 21.86 -20.55
N VAL A 482 8.98 22.15 -21.26
CA VAL A 482 9.23 21.70 -22.63
C VAL A 482 10.33 20.64 -22.56
N LEU A 483 10.04 19.45 -23.09
CA LEU A 483 10.98 18.33 -23.13
C LEU A 483 11.41 18.09 -24.57
N VAL A 484 12.69 18.26 -24.87
CA VAL A 484 13.26 18.13 -26.21
C VAL A 484 14.05 16.83 -26.27
N VAL A 485 13.76 15.96 -27.23
CA VAL A 485 14.53 14.75 -27.50
C VAL A 485 15.07 14.82 -28.93
N VAL A 486 16.39 14.92 -29.08
CA VAL A 486 17.09 15.19 -30.36
C VAL A 486 18.34 14.35 -30.51
N ASP A 487 18.81 14.09 -31.72
CA ASP A 487 20.06 13.36 -31.97
C ASP A 487 21.16 14.16 -32.68
N SER A 488 20.86 15.40 -33.07
CA SER A 488 21.70 16.21 -33.96
C SER A 488 21.76 17.68 -33.52
N ASP A 489 22.76 18.38 -34.06
CA ASP A 489 22.97 19.81 -33.92
C ASP A 489 22.29 20.57 -35.06
N ASP A 490 21.49 21.59 -34.74
CA ASP A 490 20.88 22.48 -35.74
C ASP A 490 21.91 23.57 -36.14
N PRO A 491 22.33 23.67 -37.40
CA PRO A 491 23.33 24.66 -37.82
C PRO A 491 22.74 26.05 -38.09
N ASP A 492 21.42 26.26 -37.95
CA ASP A 492 20.77 27.53 -38.26
C ASP A 492 21.01 28.59 -37.16
N GLU A 493 22.08 29.37 -37.35
CA GLU A 493 22.45 30.51 -36.48
C GLU A 493 21.41 31.64 -36.43
N ALA A 494 20.48 31.72 -37.39
CA ALA A 494 19.37 32.67 -37.29
C ALA A 494 18.30 32.12 -36.33
N ALA A 495 17.93 30.85 -36.48
CA ALA A 495 17.00 30.18 -35.57
C ALA A 495 17.54 30.10 -34.13
N ALA A 496 18.84 29.88 -33.96
CA ALA A 496 19.49 29.91 -32.64
C ALA A 496 19.37 31.28 -31.94
N ARG A 497 19.52 32.38 -32.70
CA ARG A 497 19.33 33.73 -32.18
C ARG A 497 17.86 34.01 -31.83
N ASP A 498 16.94 33.53 -32.64
CA ASP A 498 15.50 33.67 -32.39
C ASP A 498 15.05 32.90 -31.15
N LEU A 499 15.61 31.71 -30.92
CA LEU A 499 15.38 30.93 -29.70
C LEU A 499 15.85 31.68 -28.45
N ARG A 500 17.09 32.18 -28.45
CA ARG A 500 17.63 32.96 -27.33
C ARG A 500 16.79 34.20 -27.06
N ALA A 501 16.41 34.94 -28.11
CA ALA A 501 15.55 36.10 -27.98
C ALA A 501 14.18 35.76 -27.38
N ALA A 502 13.58 34.63 -27.79
CA ALA A 502 12.31 34.17 -27.22
C ALA A 502 12.43 33.79 -25.75
N ILE A 503 13.52 33.13 -25.35
CA ILE A 503 13.78 32.80 -23.93
C ILE A 503 13.97 34.07 -23.10
N ASP A 504 14.81 35.01 -23.57
CA ASP A 504 15.06 36.29 -22.89
C ASP A 504 13.78 37.13 -22.75
N GLU A 505 12.89 37.08 -23.74
CA GLU A 505 11.62 37.84 -23.75
C GLU A 505 10.56 37.22 -22.83
N LEU A 506 10.46 35.89 -22.81
CA LEU A 506 9.32 35.18 -22.21
C LEU A 506 9.63 34.50 -20.87
N SER A 507 10.92 34.28 -20.55
CA SER A 507 11.32 33.72 -19.26
C SER A 507 10.94 34.67 -18.13
N SER A 508 10.10 34.19 -17.22
CA SER A 508 9.59 34.98 -16.11
C SER A 508 9.48 34.11 -14.86
N PRO A 509 9.94 34.58 -13.68
CA PRO A 509 9.71 33.91 -12.41
C PRO A 509 8.23 33.71 -12.06
N ASP A 510 7.33 34.53 -12.63
CA ASP A 510 5.88 34.45 -12.38
C ASP A 510 5.19 33.38 -13.25
N THR A 511 5.79 33.00 -14.38
CA THR A 511 5.29 31.96 -15.30
C THR A 511 6.42 31.02 -15.71
N PRO A 512 7.03 30.29 -14.77
CA PRO A 512 8.21 29.48 -15.04
C PRO A 512 7.87 28.30 -15.96
N VAL A 513 8.56 28.23 -17.10
CA VAL A 513 8.50 27.10 -18.04
C VAL A 513 9.91 26.58 -18.24
N ARG A 514 10.17 25.37 -17.76
CA ARG A 514 11.51 24.75 -17.80
C ARG A 514 11.77 24.07 -19.15
N ILE A 515 12.96 24.21 -19.72
CA ILE A 515 13.38 23.47 -20.91
C ILE A 515 14.33 22.34 -20.51
N ASP A 516 13.88 21.10 -20.63
CA ASP A 516 14.72 19.91 -20.45
C ASP A 516 15.09 19.34 -21.82
N VAL A 517 16.37 19.06 -22.04
CA VAL A 517 16.92 18.58 -23.31
C VAL A 517 17.58 17.22 -23.10
N VAL A 518 17.19 16.26 -23.93
CA VAL A 518 17.77 14.94 -24.02
C VAL A 518 18.42 14.81 -25.39
N VAL A 519 19.74 14.71 -25.40
CA VAL A 519 20.50 14.51 -26.64
C VAL A 519 20.88 13.04 -26.75
N LEU A 520 20.48 12.40 -27.84
CA LEU A 520 20.80 11.01 -28.14
C LEU A 520 22.16 10.97 -28.86
N GLY A 521 23.15 10.29 -28.29
CA GLY A 521 24.50 10.19 -28.86
C GLY A 521 25.58 10.70 -27.92
N ASP A 522 26.61 11.36 -28.46
CA ASP A 522 27.84 11.71 -27.73
C ASP A 522 28.19 13.22 -27.73
N ARG A 523 27.37 14.05 -28.36
CA ARG A 523 27.63 15.50 -28.49
C ARG A 523 26.57 16.32 -27.78
N ALA A 524 27.00 17.27 -26.94
CA ALA A 524 26.13 18.30 -26.40
C ALA A 524 26.09 19.52 -27.34
N ASP A 525 24.91 20.12 -27.46
CA ASP A 525 24.69 21.35 -28.22
C ASP A 525 24.76 22.56 -27.26
N PRO A 526 25.72 23.50 -27.44
CA PRO A 526 25.87 24.64 -26.55
C PRO A 526 24.69 25.62 -26.55
N VAL A 527 23.93 25.70 -27.64
CA VAL A 527 22.71 26.55 -27.73
C VAL A 527 21.61 25.93 -26.88
N LEU A 528 21.40 24.62 -26.98
CA LEU A 528 20.42 23.91 -26.18
C LEU A 528 20.79 23.86 -24.69
N GLU A 529 22.08 23.71 -24.37
CA GLU A 529 22.58 23.79 -22.99
C GLU A 529 22.27 25.16 -22.38
N GLN A 530 22.57 26.25 -23.09
CA GLN A 530 22.23 27.61 -22.64
C GLN A 530 20.71 27.82 -22.50
N ALA A 531 19.91 27.25 -23.40
CA ALA A 531 18.45 27.34 -23.30
C ALA A 531 17.90 26.62 -22.06
N ALA A 532 18.45 25.44 -21.75
CA ALA A 532 18.11 24.71 -20.54
C ALA A 532 18.53 25.50 -19.29
N GLU A 533 19.76 25.98 -19.21
CA GLU A 533 20.27 26.76 -18.07
C GLU A 533 19.45 28.04 -17.83
N ALA A 534 19.08 28.76 -18.90
CA ALA A 534 18.30 30.00 -18.80
C ALA A 534 16.87 29.81 -18.28
N THR A 535 16.38 28.57 -18.21
CA THR A 535 15.02 28.22 -17.78
C THR A 535 15.00 27.29 -16.55
N ASP A 536 16.12 27.19 -15.83
CA ASP A 536 16.33 26.26 -14.71
C ASP A 536 16.10 24.78 -15.08
N GLY A 537 16.38 24.46 -16.34
CA GLY A 537 16.29 23.15 -16.97
C GLY A 537 17.55 22.32 -16.88
N SER A 538 17.59 21.24 -17.67
CA SER A 538 18.73 20.34 -17.74
C SER A 538 18.97 19.85 -19.16
N LEU A 539 20.24 19.74 -19.56
CA LEU A 539 20.65 19.00 -20.75
C LEU A 539 21.32 17.70 -20.30
N THR A 540 20.86 16.57 -20.83
CA THR A 540 21.46 15.26 -20.57
C THR A 540 21.75 14.58 -21.90
N VAL A 541 22.98 14.12 -22.06
CA VAL A 541 23.40 13.29 -23.19
C VAL A 541 23.20 11.82 -22.80
N VAL A 542 22.51 11.05 -23.64
CA VAL A 542 22.18 9.65 -23.40
C VAL A 542 22.79 8.79 -24.50
N ASP A 543 23.55 7.79 -24.09
CA ASP A 543 23.99 6.73 -24.98
C ASP A 543 22.81 5.79 -25.24
N THR A 544 22.37 5.70 -26.50
CA THR A 544 21.19 4.92 -26.90
C THR A 544 21.46 3.42 -27.06
N THR A 545 22.67 2.97 -26.70
CA THR A 545 22.99 1.53 -26.62
C THR A 545 22.21 0.81 -25.51
N ASP A 546 21.78 1.53 -24.46
CA ASP A 546 20.87 1.02 -23.42
C ASP A 546 19.55 1.83 -23.36
N PRO A 547 18.45 1.31 -23.93
CA PRO A 547 17.14 1.97 -23.90
C PRO A 547 16.56 2.19 -22.50
N ALA A 548 17.07 1.49 -21.47
CA ALA A 548 16.60 1.66 -20.09
C ALA A 548 16.97 3.03 -19.53
N ASP A 549 18.17 3.54 -19.83
CA ASP A 549 18.65 4.84 -19.37
C ASP A 549 17.78 5.98 -19.90
N LEU A 550 17.44 5.93 -21.20
CA LEU A 550 16.52 6.89 -21.82
C LEU A 550 15.13 6.83 -21.17
N THR A 551 14.64 5.63 -20.91
CA THR A 551 13.33 5.42 -20.28
C THR A 551 13.26 6.00 -18.88
N ASP A 552 14.28 5.76 -18.06
CA ASP A 552 14.34 6.28 -16.70
C ASP A 552 14.51 7.81 -16.66
N LEU A 553 15.28 8.36 -17.59
CA LEU A 553 15.43 9.80 -17.73
C LEU A 553 14.10 10.46 -18.12
N LEU A 554 13.44 9.99 -19.19
CA LEU A 554 12.17 10.58 -19.62
C LEU A 554 11.10 10.42 -18.54
N ARG A 555 11.08 9.30 -17.81
CA ARG A 555 10.22 9.13 -16.63
C ARG A 555 10.48 10.23 -15.60
N LYS A 556 11.72 10.47 -15.21
CA LYS A 556 12.08 11.52 -14.23
C LYS A 556 11.68 12.92 -14.68
N LEU A 557 11.80 13.23 -15.98
CA LEU A 557 11.49 14.54 -16.53
C LEU A 557 9.98 14.78 -16.72
N THR A 558 9.18 13.72 -16.72
CA THR A 558 7.73 13.77 -16.98
C THR A 558 6.85 13.40 -15.78
N SER A 559 7.43 13.00 -14.63
CA SER A 559 6.73 12.55 -13.41
C SER A 559 6.91 13.43 -12.18
#